data_AF-A0A0F9SJ99-F1
#
_entry.id   AF-A0A0F9SJ99-F1
#
_cell.length_a   1.000
_cell.length_b   1.000
_cell.length_c   1.000
_cell.angle_alpha   90.00
_cell.angle_beta   90.00
_cell.angle_gamma   90.00
#
_symmetry.space_group_name_H-M   'P 1'
#
loop_
_entity.id
_entity.type
_entity.pdbx_description
1 polymer ?
#
loop_
_entity_poly.entity_id
_entity_poly.type
_entity_poly.pdbx_seq_one_letter_code
_entity_poly.pdbx_strand_id
1 'polypeptide(L)'
;MDKTIGVIRLIGSKLEVEAAEEALNELDINLSEYKLRPEIQKVIEQRKLKAVILYRGNSIWNRQRIIRNLKQIVKAGVLSREPPGYNQVGSMLRFPSRGRTILTKYFYEFLHLCCGSIAHYNINGWVTTYPTVEDLRGFFQKNEFGHRVLDYVPEWKTDVKLIVGEIEDILGVSAS
;
A
#
# COMPACT_ATOMS: atom_id res chain seq x y z
N MET A 1 7.74 13.20 14.90
CA MET A 1 8.43 14.36 14.29
C MET A 1 7.91 14.50 12.87
N ASP A 2 7.75 15.74 12.44
CA ASP A 2 7.27 16.10 11.11
C ASP A 2 8.22 17.16 10.54
N LYS A 3 8.66 16.98 9.30
CA LYS A 3 9.59 17.89 8.62
C LYS A 3 9.26 17.96 7.14
N THR A 4 9.44 19.14 6.54
CA THR A 4 9.20 19.37 5.11
C THR A 4 10.48 19.80 4.43
N ILE A 5 10.78 19.20 3.27
CA ILE A 5 11.89 19.53 2.38
C ILE A 5 11.28 19.81 1.00
N GLY A 6 11.14 21.09 0.67
CA GLY A 6 10.40 21.51 -0.53
C GLY A 6 8.97 20.98 -0.53
N VAL A 7 8.65 20.08 -1.47
CA VAL A 7 7.31 19.46 -1.62
C VAL A 7 7.19 18.08 -0.95
N ILE A 8 8.28 17.62 -0.30
CA ILE A 8 8.34 16.33 0.39
C ILE A 8 8.13 16.55 1.87
N ARG A 9 7.22 15.79 2.48
CA ARG A 9 6.96 15.77 3.92
C ARG A 9 7.40 14.43 4.50
N LEU A 10 8.11 14.48 5.62
CA LEU A 10 8.72 13.36 6.33
C LEU A 10 8.09 13.22 7.71
N ILE A 11 7.55 12.05 8.02
CA ILE A 11 6.88 11.79 9.29
C ILE A 11 7.46 10.52 9.92
N GLY A 12 7.92 10.63 11.16
CA GLY A 12 8.50 9.50 11.88
C GLY A 12 9.10 9.90 13.23
N SER A 13 9.90 9.00 13.82
CA SER A 13 10.79 9.38 14.92
C SER A 13 11.88 10.35 14.43
N LYS A 14 12.54 11.04 15.35
CA LYS A 14 13.60 12.01 15.01
C LYS A 14 14.69 11.37 14.14
N LEU A 15 15.20 10.21 14.56
CA LEU A 15 16.22 9.45 13.84
C LEU A 15 15.77 9.03 12.42
N GLU A 16 14.50 8.64 12.27
CA GLU A 16 13.98 8.24 10.95
C GLU A 16 13.81 9.42 10.00
N VAL A 17 13.40 10.58 10.52
CA VAL A 17 13.25 11.80 9.74
C VAL A 17 14.62 12.34 9.30
N GLU A 18 15.60 12.37 10.20
CA GLU A 18 16.96 12.81 9.88
C GLU A 18 17.63 11.90 8.83
N ALA A 19 17.50 10.58 8.97
CA ALA A 19 18.02 9.62 7.98
C ALA A 19 17.33 9.76 6.61
N ALA A 20 16.01 10.03 6.60
CA ALA A 20 15.27 10.23 5.36
C ALA A 20 15.63 11.56 4.69
N GLU A 21 15.83 12.63 5.47
CA GLU A 21 16.30 13.91 4.96
C GLU A 21 17.67 13.80 4.30
N GLU A 22 18.64 13.20 5.00
CA GLU A 22 19.99 13.01 4.47
C GLU A 22 19.95 12.25 3.14
N ALA A 23 19.20 11.15 3.09
CA ALA A 23 19.07 10.34 1.89
C ALA A 23 18.39 11.06 0.71
N LEU A 24 17.44 11.96 0.96
CA LEU A 24 16.69 12.65 -0.09
C LEU A 24 17.36 13.93 -0.57
N ASN A 25 18.27 14.52 0.20
CA ASN A 25 19.04 15.69 -0.22
C ASN A 25 19.98 15.40 -1.42
N GLU A 26 20.28 14.13 -1.68
CA GLU A 26 21.07 13.69 -2.83
C GLU A 26 20.28 13.69 -4.16
N LEU A 27 18.95 13.86 -4.11
CA LEU A 27 18.09 13.79 -5.29
C LEU A 27 17.94 15.14 -6.00
N ASP A 28 17.92 15.10 -7.34
CA ASP A 28 17.52 16.27 -8.13
C ASP A 28 15.99 16.48 -8.06
N ILE A 29 15.59 17.42 -7.21
CA ILE A 29 14.19 17.78 -6.99
C ILE A 29 13.56 18.54 -8.18
N ASN A 30 14.33 18.92 -9.20
CA ASN A 30 13.81 19.61 -10.38
C ASN A 30 13.23 18.65 -11.43
N LEU A 31 13.39 17.34 -11.22
CA LEU A 31 12.76 16.32 -12.05
C LEU A 31 11.22 16.46 -12.02
N SER A 32 10.58 16.11 -13.13
CA SER A 32 9.12 16.03 -13.16
C SER A 32 8.62 15.01 -12.14
N GLU A 33 7.44 15.23 -11.56
CA GLU A 33 6.82 14.32 -10.57
C GLU A 33 6.77 12.87 -11.08
N TYR A 34 6.46 12.70 -12.37
CA TYR A 34 6.47 11.42 -13.07
C TYR A 34 7.80 10.65 -12.90
N LYS A 35 8.94 11.34 -12.99
CA LYS A 35 10.29 10.76 -12.85
C LYS A 35 10.77 10.73 -11.41
N LEU A 36 10.40 11.72 -10.61
CA LEU A 36 10.90 11.88 -9.25
C LEU A 36 10.32 10.85 -8.28
N ARG A 37 9.02 10.51 -8.41
CA ARG A 37 8.37 9.55 -7.48
C ARG A 37 9.04 8.17 -7.49
N PRO A 38 9.37 7.55 -8.65
CA PRO A 38 10.13 6.30 -8.69
C PRO A 38 11.56 6.42 -8.14
N GLU A 39 12.24 7.55 -8.33
CA GLU A 39 13.58 7.75 -7.76
C GLU A 39 13.53 7.82 -6.22
N ILE A 40 12.57 8.55 -5.65
CA ILE A 40 12.34 8.56 -4.20
C ILE A 40 12.03 7.14 -3.70
N GLN A 41 11.19 6.38 -4.42
CA GLN A 41 10.90 4.99 -4.08
C GLN A 41 12.16 4.11 -4.07
N LYS A 42 13.08 4.28 -5.04
CA LYS A 42 14.38 3.59 -5.05
C LYS A 42 15.22 3.95 -3.83
N VAL A 43 15.30 5.23 -3.46
CA VAL A 43 16.07 5.68 -2.29
C VAL A 43 15.51 5.07 -1.00
N ILE A 44 14.17 5.04 -0.84
CA ILE A 44 13.51 4.39 0.29
C ILE A 44 13.96 2.94 0.44
N GLU A 45 14.03 2.21 -0.69
CA GLU A 45 14.44 0.80 -0.70
C GLU A 45 15.94 0.62 -0.39
N GLN A 46 16.80 1.39 -1.07
CA GLN A 46 18.26 1.29 -0.93
C GLN A 46 18.74 1.65 0.46
N ARG A 47 18.22 2.75 1.03
CA ARG A 47 18.57 3.23 2.37
C ARG A 47 17.70 2.60 3.47
N LYS A 48 16.74 1.73 3.12
CA LYS A 48 15.81 1.07 4.04
C LYS A 48 15.09 2.07 4.96
N LEU A 49 14.66 3.18 4.40
CA LEU A 49 14.01 4.26 5.14
C LEU A 49 12.71 3.77 5.80
N LYS A 50 12.50 4.17 7.05
CA LYS A 50 11.32 3.81 7.85
C LYS A 50 10.34 4.96 8.02
N ALA A 51 10.78 6.20 7.82
CA ALA A 51 9.91 7.37 7.83
C ALA A 51 8.80 7.22 6.77
N VAL A 52 7.63 7.77 7.06
CA VAL A 52 6.59 7.98 6.07
C VAL A 52 6.99 9.17 5.22
N ILE A 53 7.08 8.97 3.92
CA ILE A 53 7.51 9.97 2.95
C ILE A 53 6.31 10.31 2.06
N LEU A 54 5.89 11.57 2.10
CA LEU A 54 4.76 12.09 1.34
C LEU A 54 5.28 13.10 0.31
N TYR A 55 5.00 12.89 -0.97
CA TYR A 55 5.22 13.89 -2.01
C TYR A 55 3.89 14.57 -2.33
N ARG A 56 3.81 15.89 -2.09
CA ARG A 56 2.56 16.68 -2.24
C ARG A 56 1.36 16.02 -1.52
N GLY A 57 1.59 15.55 -0.29
CA GLY A 57 0.59 14.87 0.53
C GLY A 57 0.29 13.41 0.15
N ASN A 58 0.88 12.89 -0.93
CA ASN A 58 0.67 11.50 -1.36
C ASN A 58 1.87 10.63 -0.97
N SER A 59 1.60 9.54 -0.25
CA SER A 59 2.62 8.57 0.15
C SER A 59 3.42 8.03 -1.04
N ILE A 60 4.73 7.90 -0.85
CA ILE A 60 5.60 7.11 -1.69
C ILE A 60 5.89 5.82 -0.95
N TRP A 61 5.52 4.70 -1.54
CA TRP A 61 5.48 3.41 -0.87
C TRP A 61 6.76 2.63 -1.11
N ASN A 62 7.25 1.93 -0.08
CA ASN A 62 8.30 0.94 -0.20
C ASN A 62 7.74 -0.30 -0.92
N ARG A 63 8.02 -0.41 -2.22
CA ARG A 63 7.51 -1.48 -3.07
C ARG A 63 7.97 -2.85 -2.58
N GLN A 64 9.25 -3.04 -2.26
CA GLN A 64 9.76 -4.31 -1.73
C GLN A 64 8.99 -4.82 -0.50
N ARG A 65 8.55 -3.93 0.39
CA ARG A 65 7.78 -4.30 1.58
C ARG A 65 6.40 -4.85 1.20
N ILE A 66 5.73 -4.22 0.25
CA ILE A 66 4.43 -4.66 -0.28
C ILE A 66 4.58 -6.01 -0.98
N ILE A 67 5.51 -6.12 -1.92
CA ILE A 67 5.73 -7.34 -2.70
C ILE A 67 6.15 -8.53 -1.82
N ARG A 68 6.98 -8.29 -0.81
CA ARG A 68 7.32 -9.35 0.17
C ARG A 68 6.08 -9.87 0.90
N ASN A 69 5.17 -8.97 1.30
CA ASN A 69 3.95 -9.38 1.98
C ASN A 69 2.99 -10.09 1.03
N LEU A 70 2.86 -9.63 -0.23
CA LEU A 70 2.12 -10.34 -1.27
C LEU A 70 2.62 -11.77 -1.46
N LYS A 71 3.94 -11.98 -1.59
CA LYS A 71 4.51 -13.32 -1.74
C LYS A 71 4.18 -14.25 -0.56
N GLN A 72 4.07 -13.71 0.65
CA GLN A 72 3.62 -14.49 1.82
C GLN A 72 2.14 -14.88 1.71
N ILE A 73 1.29 -13.97 1.24
CA ILE A 73 -0.14 -14.23 1.00
C ILE A 73 -0.31 -15.28 -0.10
N VAL A 74 0.38 -15.12 -1.24
CA VAL A 74 0.36 -16.09 -2.35
C VAL A 74 0.78 -17.47 -1.89
N LYS A 75 1.87 -17.56 -1.11
CA LYS A 75 2.32 -18.84 -0.55
C LYS A 75 1.30 -19.48 0.39
N ALA A 76 0.55 -18.68 1.14
CA ALA A 76 -0.46 -19.17 2.07
C ALA A 76 -1.80 -19.49 1.42
N GLY A 77 -2.11 -18.90 0.26
CA GLY A 77 -3.42 -18.99 -0.41
C GLY A 77 -4.52 -18.13 0.23
N VAL A 78 -4.26 -17.58 1.41
CA VAL A 78 -5.23 -16.82 2.22
C VAL A 78 -4.60 -15.55 2.79
N LEU A 79 -5.44 -14.58 3.15
CA LEU A 79 -4.99 -13.29 3.70
C LEU A 79 -5.01 -13.23 5.22
N SER A 80 -5.58 -14.23 5.89
CA SER A 80 -5.56 -14.36 7.34
C SER A 80 -5.20 -15.77 7.78
N ARG A 81 -4.46 -15.89 8.88
CA ARG A 81 -4.14 -17.18 9.50
C ARG A 81 -5.31 -17.73 10.30
N GLU A 82 -6.08 -16.81 10.86
CA GLU A 82 -7.26 -17.09 11.67
C GLU A 82 -8.41 -16.24 11.13
N PRO A 83 -9.61 -16.81 10.97
CA PRO A 83 -10.75 -16.04 10.53
C PRO A 83 -11.02 -14.88 11.52
N PRO A 84 -11.39 -13.70 11.02
CA PRO A 84 -11.61 -12.54 11.88
C PRO A 84 -12.75 -12.78 12.88
N GLY A 85 -12.48 -12.46 14.14
CA GLY A 85 -13.47 -12.45 15.20
C GLY A 85 -14.32 -11.18 15.14
N TYR A 86 -15.60 -11.31 15.48
CA TYR A 86 -16.57 -10.22 15.44
C TYR A 86 -16.81 -9.66 16.85
N ASN A 87 -16.73 -8.34 16.98
CA ASN A 87 -17.23 -7.64 18.16
C ASN A 87 -18.67 -7.21 17.88
N GLN A 88 -19.52 -7.29 18.91
CA GLN A 88 -20.89 -6.81 18.85
C GLN A 88 -20.92 -5.30 19.14
N VAL A 89 -21.71 -4.53 18.39
CA VAL A 89 -22.01 -3.12 18.65
C VAL A 89 -23.52 -2.99 18.79
N GLY A 90 -23.96 -2.75 20.02
CA GLY A 90 -25.39 -2.84 20.34
C GLY A 90 -25.94 -4.24 20.07
N SER A 91 -27.25 -4.33 19.83
CA SER A 91 -27.95 -5.62 19.68
C SER A 91 -27.87 -6.19 18.25
N MET A 92 -27.70 -5.36 17.22
CA MET A 92 -27.87 -5.78 15.81
C MET A 92 -26.60 -5.71 14.94
N LEU A 93 -25.56 -5.00 15.34
CA LEU A 93 -24.36 -4.83 14.51
C LEU A 93 -23.21 -5.72 14.99
N ARG A 94 -22.48 -6.30 14.04
CA ARG A 94 -21.25 -7.05 14.27
C ARG A 94 -20.18 -6.51 13.34
N PHE A 95 -18.99 -6.22 13.86
CA PHE A 95 -17.87 -5.77 13.04
C PHE A 95 -16.63 -6.65 13.26
N PRO A 96 -15.93 -7.02 12.18
CA PRO A 96 -14.68 -7.77 12.27
C PRO A 96 -13.61 -6.87 12.91
N SER A 97 -12.98 -7.39 13.97
CA SER A 97 -12.14 -6.58 14.86
C SER A 97 -10.96 -7.34 15.45
N ARG A 98 -11.03 -8.67 15.49
CA ARG A 98 -9.98 -9.56 16.00
C ARG A 98 -9.54 -10.49 14.88
N GLY A 99 -8.34 -11.04 14.97
CA GLY A 99 -7.82 -11.99 13.98
C GLY A 99 -6.35 -11.70 13.68
N ARG A 100 -5.63 -12.75 13.25
CA ARG A 100 -4.22 -12.64 12.88
C ARG A 100 -4.07 -12.68 11.36
N THR A 101 -4.02 -11.49 10.77
CA THR A 101 -3.87 -11.33 9.32
C THR A 101 -2.45 -11.68 8.85
N ILE A 102 -2.34 -12.24 7.65
CA ILE A 102 -1.10 -12.30 6.88
C ILE A 102 -0.91 -10.97 6.16
N LEU A 103 -2.01 -10.38 5.67
CA LEU A 103 -2.02 -9.00 5.19
C LEU A 103 -1.49 -8.07 6.27
N THR A 104 -0.48 -7.27 5.94
CA THR A 104 0.07 -6.29 6.87
C THR A 104 -0.71 -4.99 6.80
N LYS A 105 -0.73 -4.24 7.91
CA LYS A 105 -1.31 -2.88 7.93
C LYS A 105 -0.76 -1.99 6.80
N TYR A 106 0.54 -2.09 6.52
CA TYR A 106 1.18 -1.31 5.46
C TYR A 106 0.62 -1.64 4.07
N PHE A 107 0.44 -2.93 3.75
CA PHE A 107 -0.14 -3.33 2.46
C PHE A 107 -1.64 -3.00 2.40
N TYR A 108 -2.37 -3.18 3.50
CA TYR A 108 -3.77 -2.74 3.59
C TYR A 108 -3.94 -1.24 3.33
N GLU A 109 -3.12 -0.39 3.94
CA GLU A 109 -3.18 1.06 3.71
C GLU A 109 -2.87 1.42 2.25
N PHE A 110 -1.97 0.69 1.58
CA PHE A 110 -1.74 0.85 0.15
C PHE A 110 -2.99 0.51 -0.68
N LEU A 111 -3.66 -0.60 -0.38
CA LEU A 111 -4.90 -1.00 -1.06
C LEU A 111 -6.00 0.06 -0.87
N HIS A 112 -6.19 0.52 0.36
CA HIS A 112 -7.19 1.52 0.73
C HIS A 112 -6.92 2.89 0.08
N LEU A 113 -5.68 3.38 0.14
CA LEU A 113 -5.34 4.74 -0.30
C LEU A 113 -5.04 4.86 -1.79
N CYS A 114 -4.69 3.76 -2.47
CA CYS A 114 -4.22 3.80 -3.85
C CYS A 114 -5.03 2.94 -4.82
N CYS A 115 -5.66 1.86 -4.36
CA CYS A 115 -6.22 0.84 -5.27
C CYS A 115 -7.75 0.90 -5.41
N GLY A 116 -8.40 1.86 -4.75
CA GLY A 116 -9.85 2.02 -4.83
C GLY A 116 -10.60 1.03 -3.93
N SER A 117 -10.13 0.87 -2.69
CA SER A 117 -10.80 0.11 -1.63
C SER A 117 -11.38 1.07 -0.59
N ILE A 118 -12.69 1.10 -0.39
CA ILE A 118 -13.37 2.10 0.47
C ILE A 118 -14.23 1.50 1.59
N ALA A 119 -14.80 0.31 1.40
CA ALA A 119 -15.91 -0.15 2.24
C ALA A 119 -15.52 -0.88 3.54
N HIS A 120 -14.23 -1.10 3.79
CA HIS A 120 -13.81 -2.16 4.72
C HIS A 120 -13.50 -1.74 6.17
N TYR A 121 -13.59 -0.45 6.52
CA TYR A 121 -13.30 0.18 7.82
C TYR A 121 -11.88 -0.05 8.40
N ASN A 122 -11.39 -1.29 8.40
CA ASN A 122 -10.10 -1.73 8.89
C ASN A 122 -9.61 -2.98 8.14
N ILE A 123 -8.38 -3.40 8.45
CA ILE A 123 -7.74 -4.57 7.82
C ILE A 123 -8.53 -5.87 8.03
N ASN A 124 -9.18 -6.06 9.18
CA ASN A 124 -9.95 -7.27 9.46
C ASN A 124 -11.21 -7.33 8.61
N GLY A 125 -11.89 -6.20 8.40
CA GLY A 125 -12.99 -6.11 7.45
C GLY A 125 -12.57 -6.40 6.02
N TRP A 126 -11.37 -5.95 5.64
CA TRP A 126 -10.83 -6.21 4.31
C TRP A 126 -10.59 -7.69 4.06
N VAL A 127 -9.91 -8.38 4.98
CA VAL A 127 -9.66 -9.83 4.84
C VAL A 127 -10.92 -10.68 5.05
N THR A 128 -11.99 -10.15 5.67
CA THR A 128 -13.30 -10.80 5.68
C THR A 128 -13.93 -10.78 4.28
N THR A 129 -13.84 -9.64 3.58
CA THR A 129 -14.41 -9.50 2.23
C THR A 129 -13.57 -10.22 1.19
N TYR A 130 -12.24 -10.14 1.28
CA TYR A 130 -11.30 -10.75 0.35
C TYR A 130 -10.40 -11.77 1.08
N PRO A 131 -10.94 -12.94 1.47
CA PRO A 131 -10.20 -13.91 2.29
C PRO A 131 -9.07 -14.64 1.55
N THR A 132 -9.15 -14.77 0.23
CA THR A 132 -8.24 -15.61 -0.58
C THR A 132 -7.41 -14.83 -1.60
N VAL A 133 -6.38 -15.49 -2.13
CA VAL A 133 -5.57 -14.97 -3.26
C VAL A 133 -6.44 -14.72 -4.50
N GLU A 134 -7.47 -15.53 -4.73
CA GLU A 134 -8.39 -15.36 -5.85
C GLU A 134 -9.27 -14.12 -5.67
N ASP A 135 -9.73 -13.85 -4.45
CA ASP A 135 -10.47 -12.61 -4.15
C ASP A 135 -9.58 -11.37 -4.35
N LEU A 136 -8.31 -11.46 -3.93
CA LEU A 136 -7.33 -10.40 -4.17
C LEU A 136 -7.08 -10.21 -5.68
N ARG A 137 -6.95 -11.29 -6.45
CA ARG A 137 -6.82 -11.22 -7.93
C ARG A 137 -8.06 -10.56 -8.54
N GLY A 138 -9.25 -10.95 -8.12
CA GLY A 138 -10.51 -10.36 -8.56
C GLY A 138 -10.59 -8.86 -8.26
N PHE A 139 -10.15 -8.44 -7.07
CA PHE A 139 -10.07 -7.02 -6.71
C PHE A 139 -9.13 -6.23 -7.64
N PHE A 140 -7.98 -6.80 -8.03
CA PHE A 140 -7.06 -6.13 -8.97
C PHE A 140 -7.60 -6.06 -10.40
N GLN A 141 -8.35 -7.08 -10.84
CA GLN A 141 -9.07 -7.07 -12.11
C GLN A 141 -10.18 -6.01 -12.12
N LYS A 142 -10.89 -5.88 -11.00
CA LYS A 142 -12.02 -4.95 -10.86
C LYS A 142 -12.17 -4.52 -9.40
N ASN A 143 -11.74 -3.30 -9.10
CA ASN A 143 -11.85 -2.72 -7.77
C ASN A 143 -13.31 -2.35 -7.43
N GLU A 144 -13.53 -1.76 -6.24
CA GLU A 144 -14.86 -1.40 -5.76
C GLU A 144 -15.57 -0.31 -6.61
N PHE A 145 -14.83 0.36 -7.49
CA PHE A 145 -15.37 1.33 -8.46
C PHE A 145 -15.62 0.71 -9.84
N GLY A 146 -15.33 -0.57 -10.02
CA GLY A 146 -15.55 -1.28 -11.28
C GLY A 146 -14.42 -1.12 -12.30
N HIS A 147 -13.25 -0.61 -11.88
CA HIS A 147 -12.08 -0.42 -12.74
C HIS A 147 -10.97 -1.43 -12.41
N ARG A 148 -10.17 -1.83 -13.40
CA ARG A 148 -8.88 -2.47 -13.13
C ARG A 148 -8.02 -1.53 -12.30
N VAL A 149 -7.33 -2.06 -11.29
CA VAL A 149 -6.56 -1.22 -10.35
C VAL A 149 -5.48 -0.42 -11.06
N LEU A 150 -4.77 -1.02 -12.03
CA LEU A 150 -3.72 -0.31 -12.78
C LEU A 150 -4.26 0.91 -13.55
N ASP A 151 -5.45 0.78 -14.12
CA ASP A 151 -6.10 1.83 -14.92
C ASP A 151 -6.78 2.89 -14.03
N TYR A 152 -7.17 2.51 -12.80
CA TYR A 152 -7.70 3.42 -11.80
C TYR A 152 -6.63 4.35 -11.20
N VAL A 153 -5.39 3.88 -11.08
CA VAL A 153 -4.29 4.70 -10.53
C VAL A 153 -3.96 5.86 -11.48
N PRO A 154 -3.95 7.12 -11.00
CA PRO A 154 -3.61 8.26 -11.84
C PRO A 154 -2.24 8.14 -12.51
N GLU A 155 -2.12 8.60 -13.76
CA GLU A 155 -0.88 8.52 -14.56
C GLU A 155 0.36 9.11 -13.86
N TRP A 156 0.17 10.14 -13.06
CA TRP A 156 1.27 10.81 -12.36
C TRP A 156 1.80 10.04 -11.14
N LYS A 157 1.04 9.06 -10.61
CA LYS A 157 1.47 8.17 -9.50
C LYS A 157 2.27 6.97 -10.04
N THR A 158 3.36 7.27 -10.74
CA THR A 158 4.20 6.26 -11.40
C THR A 158 4.78 5.22 -10.45
N ASP A 159 5.20 5.63 -9.25
CA ASP A 159 5.66 4.73 -8.17
C ASP A 159 4.60 3.71 -7.73
N VAL A 160 3.33 4.10 -7.72
CA VAL A 160 2.19 3.22 -7.41
C VAL A 160 1.91 2.30 -8.59
N LYS A 161 1.91 2.82 -9.82
CA LYS A 161 1.72 1.98 -11.02
C LYS A 161 2.79 0.89 -11.13
N LEU A 162 4.04 1.18 -10.77
CA LEU A 162 5.10 0.17 -10.70
C LEU A 162 4.78 -0.95 -9.70
N ILE A 163 4.26 -0.59 -8.52
CA ILE A 163 3.83 -1.58 -7.52
C ILE A 163 2.66 -2.41 -8.05
N VAL A 164 1.63 -1.74 -8.57
CA VAL A 164 0.41 -2.41 -9.07
C VAL A 164 0.74 -3.36 -10.21
N GLY A 165 1.56 -2.95 -11.17
CA GLY A 165 2.00 -3.82 -12.26
C GLY A 165 2.69 -5.08 -11.74
N GLU A 166 3.61 -4.95 -10.78
CA GLU A 166 4.28 -6.11 -10.20
C GLU A 166 3.33 -7.01 -9.38
N ILE A 167 2.32 -6.43 -8.71
CA ILE A 167 1.27 -7.20 -8.04
C ILE A 167 0.45 -8.00 -9.06
N GLU A 168 0.02 -7.35 -10.13
CA GLU A 168 -0.76 -7.97 -11.21
C GLU A 168 0.02 -9.11 -11.88
N ASP A 169 1.32 -8.92 -12.15
CA ASP A 169 2.21 -9.95 -12.68
C ASP A 169 2.29 -11.17 -11.75
N ILE A 170 2.47 -10.95 -10.44
CA ILE A 170 2.54 -12.02 -9.45
C ILE A 170 1.21 -12.76 -9.31
N LEU A 171 0.10 -12.04 -9.43
CA LEU A 171 -1.25 -12.61 -9.32
C LEU A 171 -1.73 -13.23 -10.62
N GLY A 172 -1.09 -12.96 -11.78
CA GLY A 172 -1.55 -13.42 -13.08
C GLY A 172 -2.79 -12.68 -13.59
N VAL A 173 -2.91 -11.39 -13.28
CA VAL A 173 -4.00 -10.52 -13.78
C VAL A 173 -3.71 -10.17 -15.24
N SER A 174 -4.53 -10.66 -16.16
CA SER A 174 -4.44 -10.30 -17.58
C SER A 174 -5.36 -9.11 -17.89
N ALA A 175 -4.94 -8.24 -18.81
CA ALA A 175 -5.83 -7.21 -19.35
C ALA A 175 -6.98 -7.91 -20.12
N SER A 176 -8.21 -7.66 -19.69
CA SER A 176 -9.44 -8.14 -20.34
C SER A 176 -9.81 -7.27 -21.53
#